data_AF-A0A850QPC3-F1
#
_entry.id   AF-A0A850QPC3-F1
#
_cell.length_a   1.000
_cell.length_b   1.000
_cell.length_c   1.000
_cell.angle_alpha   90.00
_cell.angle_beta   90.00
_cell.angle_gamma   90.00
#
_symmetry.space_group_name_H-M   'P 1'
#
loop_
_entity.id
_entity.type
_entity.pdbx_description
1 polymer ?
#
loop_
_entity_poly.entity_id
_entity_poly.type
_entity_poly.pdbx_seq_one_letter_code
_entity_poly.pdbx_strand_id
1 'polypeptide(L)' 'LVTPLALAGFWFCQVFGQAQISILFSMASAILLAVAAFSKWRMPLHFDIGDKSRYQI' A
#
# COMPACT_ATOMS: atom_id res chain seq x y z
N LEU A 1 -3.26 -4.23 5.79
CA LEU A 1 -2.38 -4.07 6.97
C LEU A 1 -0.89 -4.23 6.65
N VAL A 2 -0.49 -5.04 5.66
CA VAL A 2 0.94 -5.31 5.36
C VAL A 2 1.70 -4.09 4.82
N THR A 3 1.13 -3.32 3.88
CA THR A 3 1.77 -2.13 3.29
C THR A 3 2.22 -1.07 4.32
N PRO A 4 1.37 -0.61 5.26
CA PRO A 4 1.81 0.37 6.27
C PRO A 4 2.87 -0.19 7.22
N LEU A 5 2.85 -1.49 7.54
CA LEU A 5 3.89 -2.11 8.36
C LEU A 5 5.24 -2.17 7.62
N ALA A 6 5.23 -2.51 6.33
CA ALA A 6 6.45 -2.50 5.51
C ALA A 6 7.05 -1.09 5.39
N LEU A 7 6.20 -0.06 5.21
CA LEU A 7 6.63 1.33 5.21
C LEU A 7 7.16 1.80 6.57
N ALA A 8 6.53 1.38 7.67
CA ALA A 8 7.01 1.67 9.02
C ALA A 8 8.39 1.03 9.27
N GLY A 9 8.58 -0.22 8.83
CA GLY A 9 9.86 -0.91 8.88
C GLY A 9 10.95 -0.22 8.05
N PHE A 10 10.60 0.23 6.84
CA PHE A 10 11.51 1.04 6.00
C PHE A 10 11.93 2.33 6.71
N TRP A 11 10.96 3.09 7.24
CA TRP A 11 11.22 4.33 7.97
C TRP A 11 12.11 4.10 9.19
N PHE A 12 11.81 3.06 9.97
CA PHE A 12 12.62 2.67 11.13
C PHE A 12 14.06 2.38 10.69
N CYS A 13 14.28 1.57 9.65
CA CYS A 13 15.62 1.27 9.16
C CYS A 13 16.37 2.54 8.71
N GLN A 14 15.67 3.51 8.12
CA GLN A 14 16.24 4.81 7.76
C GLN A 14 16.72 5.60 8.99
N VAL A 15 15.86 5.73 10.02
CA VAL A 15 16.17 6.48 11.24
C VAL A 15 17.38 5.91 11.99
N PHE A 16 17.52 4.58 12.01
CA PHE A 16 18.61 3.89 12.70
C PHE A 16 19.81 3.53 11.80
N GLY A 17 19.85 4.04 10.56
CA GLY A 17 21.00 3.88 9.65
C GLY A 17 21.24 2.45 9.14
N GLN A 18 20.22 1.58 9.18
CA GLN A 18 20.32 0.18 8.75
C GLN A 18 20.15 0.04 7.24
N ALA A 19 21.15 0.48 6.48
CA ALA A 19 21.07 0.57 5.01
C ALA A 19 20.75 -0.76 4.31
N GLN A 20 21.36 -1.87 4.74
CA GLN A 20 21.13 -3.18 4.12
C GLN A 20 19.70 -3.67 4.30
N ILE A 21 19.14 -3.53 5.51
CA ILE A 21 17.77 -3.94 5.84
C ILE A 21 16.76 -2.98 5.22
N SER A 22 17.11 -1.70 5.12
CA SER A 22 16.31 -0.66 4.46
C SER A 22 16.04 -0.99 3.00
N ILE A 23 17.01 -1.55 2.27
CA ILE A 23 16.82 -1.99 0.87
C ILE A 23 15.71 -3.04 0.77
N LEU A 24 15.69 -4.02 1.68
CA LEU A 24 14.67 -5.06 1.67
C LEU A 24 13.26 -4.46 1.90
N PHE A 25 13.10 -3.60 2.89
CA PHE A 25 11.82 -2.93 3.15
C PHE A 25 11.43 -1.94 2.05
N SER A 26 12.39 -1.28 1.39
CA SER A 26 12.10 -0.38 0.27
C SER A 26 11.56 -1.16 -0.93
N MET A 27 12.18 -2.29 -1.28
CA MET A 27 11.70 -3.15 -2.36
C MET A 27 10.32 -3.72 -2.06
N ALA A 28 10.12 -4.24 -0.84
CA ALA A 28 8.84 -4.80 -0.43
C ALA A 28 7.71 -3.73 -0.45
N SER A 29 7.98 -2.56 0.13
CA SER A 29 6.99 -1.47 0.17
C SER A 29 6.70 -0.90 -1.22
N ALA A 30 7.69 -0.79 -2.10
CA ALA A 30 7.51 -0.38 -3.49
C ALA A 30 6.61 -1.35 -4.28
N ILE A 31 6.83 -2.67 -4.15
CA ILE A 31 5.99 -3.68 -4.79
C ILE A 31 4.55 -3.59 -4.28
N LEU A 32 4.37 -3.50 -2.96
CA LEU A 32 3.04 -3.40 -2.35
C LEU A 32 2.29 -2.14 -2.80
N LEU A 33 2.99 -1.00 -2.89
CA LEU A 33 2.42 0.24 -3.40
C LEU A 33 2.10 0.16 -4.90
N ALA A 34 2.95 -0.46 -5.71
CA ALA A 34 2.71 -0.65 -7.14
C ALA A 34 1.46 -1.52 -7.37
N VAL A 35 1.31 -2.62 -6.61
CA VAL A 35 0.10 -3.46 -6.65
C VAL A 35 -1.13 -2.66 -6.23
N ALA A 36 -1.06 -1.92 -5.12
CA ALA A 36 -2.19 -1.10 -4.65
C ALA A 36 -2.57 -0.02 -5.66
N ALA A 37 -1.58 0.65 -6.27
CA ALA A 37 -1.77 1.64 -7.32
C ALA A 37 -2.41 1.01 -8.56
N PHE A 38 -1.95 -0.17 -8.99
CA PHE A 38 -2.53 -0.90 -10.11
C PHE A 38 -3.97 -1.34 -9.82
N SER A 39 -4.24 -1.86 -8.63
CA SER A 39 -5.60 -2.18 -8.18
C SER A 39 -6.49 -0.94 -8.17
N LYS A 40 -5.97 0.20 -7.70
CA LYS A 40 -6.70 1.47 -7.71
C LYS A 40 -6.95 1.98 -9.13
N TRP A 41 -5.98 1.84 -10.02
CA TRP A 41 -6.09 2.22 -11.43
C TRP A 41 -7.16 1.41 -12.16
N ARG A 42 -7.30 0.14 -11.81
CA ARG A 42 -8.36 -0.74 -12.34
C ARG A 42 -9.74 -0.50 -11.73
N MET A 43 -9.84 0.29 -10.66
CA MET A 43 -11.16 0.70 -10.15
C MET A 43 -11.74 1.72 -11.13
N PRO A 44 -12.94 1.47 -11.71
CA PRO A 44 -13.61 2.49 -12.50
C PRO A 44 -13.83 3.72 -11.63
N LEU A 45 -13.56 4.90 -12.19
CA LEU A 45 -13.69 6.20 -11.51
C LEU A 45 -15.12 6.42 -10.98
N HIS A 46 -16.08 5.74 -11.60
CA HIS A 46 -17.45 5.63 -11.16
C HIS A 46 -17.62 4.36 -10.31
N PHE A 47 -17.23 4.43 -9.04
CA PHE A 47 -18.01 3.69 -8.04
C PHE A 47 -19.38 4.36 -8.05
N ASP A 48 -20.44 3.57 -8.26
CA ASP A 48 -21.81 4.04 -8.14
C ASP A 48 -22.04 4.60 -6.72
N ILE A 49 -21.82 5.90 -6.54
CA ILE A 49 -22.19 6.65 -5.33
C ILE A 49 -23.71 6.56 -5.09
N GLY A 50 -24.49 6.09 -6.07
CA GLY A 50 -25.93 5.88 -5.99
C GLY A 50 -26.44 4.44 -5.86
N ASP A 51 -25.61 3.40 -6.04
CA ASP A 51 -26.10 2.00 -5.99
C ASP A 51 -26.14 1.49 -4.55
N LYS A 52 -27.31 1.66 -3.93
CA LYS A 52 -27.60 1.22 -2.56
C LYS A 52 -27.70 -0.30 -2.39
N SER A 53 -27.76 -1.08 -3.48
CA SER A 53 -27.93 -2.55 -3.41
C SER A 53 -26.70 -3.29 -2.86
N ARG A 54 -25.53 -2.63 -2.88
CA ARG A 54 -24.27 -3.16 -2.35
C ARG A 54 -23.95 -2.72 -0.92
N TYR A 55 -24.80 -1.90 -0.31
CA TYR A 55 -24.75 -1.62 1.11
C TYR A 55 -25.49 -2.75 1.82
N GLN A 56 -24.77 -3.77 2.26
CA GLN A 56 -25.32 -4.68 3.26
C GLN A 56 -25.53 -3.89 4.55
N ILE A 57 -26.79 -3.72 4.93
CA ILE A 57 -27.22 -3.47 6.32
C ILE A 57 -27.04 -4.74 7.15
#